data_AF-A0AA86VS61-F1
#
_entry.id   AF-A0AA86VS61-F1
#
_cell.length_a   1.000
_cell.length_b   1.000
_cell.length_c   1.000
_cell.angle_alpha   90.00
_cell.angle_beta   90.00
_cell.angle_gamma   90.00
#
_symmetry.space_group_name_H-M   'P 1'
#
loop_
_entity.id
_entity.type
_entity.pdbx_description
1 polymer ?
#
loop_
_entity_poly.entity_id
_entity_poly.type
_entity_poly.pdbx_seq_one_letter_code
_entity_poly.pdbx_strand_id
1 'polypeptide(L)'
;MSNFLKIPDLQPDFKQLLSVSPAQFFTQGDPAVIQPVLNQLMHADLLPLSHPDYVQQLFQVTQLLQLSLQYFVHAQDTYANQAENLTGQLQQQQSELIRAQNQLHVLQQQPEQDQPTPYFVYQMQQAREANQIVLEENYRLKKELKKLIPLIQRQKLVKCEFCEKQFTGAEFLAKHVERRHSQQITAPFNNKQLLNDPLISDQKTERILDAQSSVQKQNKEVKRENGQREERKRVNVHAVDPAELQDDLFADYDKIQQEFMQLKAMVDEASAGEIM
;
A
#
# COMPACT_ATOMS: atom_id res chain seq x y z
N MET A 1 -28.79 -22.78 -8.88
CA MET A 1 -29.33 -22.32 -7.58
C MET A 1 -28.20 -21.62 -6.86
N SER A 2 -28.15 -20.30 -6.96
CA SER A 2 -27.03 -19.49 -6.51
C SER A 2 -27.10 -19.30 -4.99
N ASN A 3 -26.12 -19.85 -4.27
CA ASN A 3 -25.89 -19.57 -2.85
C ASN A 3 -25.38 -18.13 -2.73
N PHE A 4 -26.30 -17.15 -2.74
CA PHE A 4 -25.98 -15.83 -2.21
C PHE A 4 -25.58 -16.03 -0.74
N LEU A 5 -24.36 -15.61 -0.41
CA LEU A 5 -23.93 -15.41 0.97
C LEU A 5 -25.01 -14.56 1.64
N LYS A 6 -25.85 -15.20 2.45
CA LYS A 6 -26.80 -14.51 3.32
C LYS A 6 -25.94 -13.68 4.26
N ILE A 7 -25.76 -12.41 3.93
CA ILE A 7 -25.23 -11.44 4.89
C ILE A 7 -26.20 -11.51 6.06
N PRO A 8 -25.73 -11.86 7.28
CA PRO A 8 -26.61 -11.94 8.42
C PRO A 8 -27.33 -10.60 8.56
N ASP A 9 -28.65 -10.67 8.70
CA ASP A 9 -29.55 -9.54 8.89
C ASP A 9 -29.23 -8.87 10.24
N LEU A 10 -28.13 -8.12 10.25
CA LEU A 10 -27.66 -7.35 11.38
C LEU A 10 -28.45 -6.06 11.40
N GLN A 11 -29.58 -6.10 12.11
CA GLN A 11 -30.28 -4.89 12.50
C GLN A 11 -29.28 -3.96 13.20
N PRO A 12 -29.04 -2.75 12.67
CA PRO A 12 -28.10 -1.82 13.27
C PRO A 12 -28.54 -1.49 14.69
N ASP A 13 -27.64 -1.62 15.66
CA ASP A 13 -27.90 -1.19 17.02
C ASP A 13 -27.83 0.34 17.09
N PHE A 14 -28.95 0.98 16.75
CA PHE A 14 -29.08 2.43 16.80
C PHE A 14 -28.80 2.97 18.20
N LYS A 15 -29.04 2.21 19.27
CA LYS A 15 -28.69 2.70 20.62
C LYS A 15 -27.18 2.84 20.79
N GLN A 16 -26.41 1.89 20.25
CA GLN A 16 -24.96 1.97 20.25
C GLN A 16 -24.47 3.15 19.39
N LEU A 17 -24.98 3.29 18.17
CA LEU A 17 -24.65 4.39 17.25
C LEU A 17 -24.95 5.77 17.85
N LEU A 18 -26.11 5.92 18.49
CA LEU A 18 -26.54 7.19 19.10
C LEU A 18 -25.87 7.49 20.44
N SER A 19 -25.20 6.51 21.05
CA SER A 19 -24.44 6.71 22.28
C SER A 19 -23.07 7.35 22.05
N VAL A 20 -22.58 7.33 20.80
CA VAL A 20 -21.28 7.91 20.45
C VAL A 20 -21.40 9.43 20.40
N SER A 21 -20.71 10.10 21.32
CA SER A 21 -20.63 11.55 21.32
C SER A 21 -19.77 12.04 20.15
N PRO A 22 -20.19 13.09 19.41
CA PRO A 22 -19.36 13.73 18.39
C PRO A 22 -17.97 14.13 18.88
N ALA A 23 -17.84 14.51 20.16
CA ALA A 23 -16.56 14.89 20.74
C ALA A 23 -15.62 13.68 20.90
N GLN A 24 -16.14 12.47 21.09
CA GLN A 24 -15.35 11.25 21.21
C GLN A 24 -14.73 10.84 19.87
N PHE A 25 -15.41 11.16 18.77
CA PHE A 25 -14.94 10.86 17.41
C PHE A 25 -13.60 11.54 17.08
N PHE A 26 -13.40 12.77 17.54
CA PHE A 26 -12.18 13.54 17.26
C PHE A 26 -11.11 13.41 18.34
N THR A 27 -11.50 13.17 19.59
CA THR A 27 -10.54 13.16 20.72
C THR A 27 -9.84 11.83 20.90
N GLN A 28 -10.45 10.71 20.50
CA GLN A 28 -9.84 9.41 20.73
C GLN A 28 -8.90 8.95 19.62
N GLY A 29 -9.05 9.43 18.38
CA GLY A 29 -8.11 9.21 17.27
C GLY A 29 -7.81 7.76 16.86
N ASP A 30 -8.13 6.79 17.71
CA ASP A 30 -7.85 5.39 17.55
C ASP A 30 -8.84 4.80 16.53
N PRO A 31 -8.35 4.36 15.37
CA PRO A 31 -9.18 3.73 14.36
C PRO A 31 -9.95 2.53 14.93
N ALA A 32 -9.41 1.83 15.94
CA ALA A 32 -10.07 0.67 16.54
C ALA A 32 -11.41 1.00 17.21
N VAL A 33 -11.56 2.23 17.72
CA VAL A 33 -12.80 2.70 18.38
C VAL A 33 -13.83 3.16 17.35
N ILE A 34 -13.36 3.73 16.24
CA ILE A 34 -14.21 4.35 15.21
C ILE A 34 -14.66 3.31 14.18
N GLN A 35 -13.83 2.31 13.86
CA GLN A 35 -14.08 1.28 12.84
C GLN A 35 -15.42 0.54 13.02
N PRO A 36 -15.82 0.10 14.25
CA PRO A 36 -17.08 -0.61 14.44
C PRO A 36 -18.28 0.27 14.11
N VAL A 37 -18.23 1.55 14.49
CA VAL A 37 -19.29 2.54 14.25
C VAL A 37 -19.42 2.84 12.76
N LEU A 38 -18.29 3.01 12.07
CA LEU A 38 -18.23 3.18 10.62
C LEU A 38 -18.78 1.96 9.88
N ASN A 39 -18.40 0.75 10.30
CA ASN A 39 -18.91 -0.48 9.69
C ASN A 39 -20.42 -0.61 9.88
N GLN A 40 -20.95 -0.27 11.06
CA GLN A 40 -22.39 -0.26 11.29
C GLN A 40 -23.08 0.77 10.39
N LEU A 41 -22.55 1.99 10.27
CA LEU A 41 -23.10 3.03 9.38
C LEU A 41 -23.09 2.64 7.89
N MET A 42 -22.00 2.03 7.43
CA MET A 42 -21.79 1.62 6.03
C MET A 42 -22.69 0.45 5.60
N HIS A 43 -23.10 -0.39 6.55
CA HIS A 43 -23.86 -1.61 6.28
C HIS A 43 -25.28 -1.59 6.87
N ALA A 44 -25.66 -0.55 7.59
CA ALA A 44 -27.00 -0.39 8.15
C ALA A 44 -28.04 -0.24 7.03
N ASP A 45 -29.16 -0.96 7.16
CA ASP A 45 -30.36 -0.62 6.41
C ASP A 45 -31.00 0.63 7.02
N LEU A 46 -30.99 1.73 6.25
CA LEU A 46 -31.52 3.01 6.66
C LEU A 46 -32.97 3.23 6.18
N LEU A 47 -33.56 2.30 5.42
CA LEU A 47 -34.96 2.40 4.97
C LEU A 47 -35.94 2.71 6.11
N PRO A 48 -35.82 2.08 7.31
CA PRO A 48 -36.74 2.31 8.41
C PRO A 48 -36.77 3.78 8.88
N LEU A 49 -35.68 4.54 8.68
CA LEU A 49 -35.58 5.95 9.10
C LEU A 49 -36.41 6.91 8.23
N SER A 50 -37.05 6.42 7.17
CA SER A 50 -37.97 7.21 6.34
C SER A 50 -39.32 7.48 7.01
N HIS A 51 -39.64 6.79 8.12
CA HIS A 51 -40.88 7.04 8.85
C HIS A 51 -40.84 8.40 9.57
N PRO A 52 -41.95 9.18 9.60
CA PRO A 52 -42.01 10.48 10.26
C PRO A 52 -41.62 10.44 11.75
N ASP A 53 -41.87 9.33 12.43
CA ASP A 53 -41.53 9.16 13.85
C ASP A 53 -40.02 9.06 14.10
N TYR A 54 -39.21 8.88 13.04
CA TYR A 54 -37.76 8.73 13.13
C TYR A 54 -36.94 9.92 12.64
N VAL A 55 -37.57 11.08 12.42
CA VAL A 55 -36.89 12.28 11.91
C VAL A 55 -35.70 12.69 12.79
N GLN A 56 -35.80 12.52 14.12
CA GLN A 56 -34.70 12.82 15.03
C GLN A 56 -33.51 11.85 14.87
N GLN A 57 -33.78 10.55 14.73
CA GLN A 57 -32.74 9.55 14.46
C GLN A 57 -32.09 9.78 13.09
N LEU A 58 -32.88 10.15 12.07
CA LEU A 58 -32.35 10.49 10.74
C LEU A 58 -31.37 11.67 10.79
N PHE A 59 -31.69 12.70 11.56
CA PHE A 59 -30.80 13.85 11.77
C PHE A 59 -29.49 13.42 12.46
N GLN A 60 -29.57 12.59 13.50
CA GLN A 60 -28.39 12.09 14.21
C GLN A 60 -27.50 11.19 13.32
N VAL A 61 -28.11 10.30 12.53
CA VAL A 61 -27.39 9.46 11.56
C VAL A 61 -26.71 10.33 10.51
N THR A 62 -27.38 11.38 10.02
CA THR A 62 -26.79 12.33 9.07
C THR A 62 -25.59 13.07 9.67
N GLN A 63 -25.67 13.50 10.92
CA GLN A 63 -24.54 14.10 11.63
C GLN A 63 -23.37 13.13 11.79
N LEU A 64 -23.64 11.87 12.17
CA LEU A 64 -22.60 10.85 12.29
C LEU A 64 -21.93 10.56 10.94
N LEU A 65 -22.69 10.51 9.84
CA LEU A 65 -22.15 10.38 8.48
C LEU A 65 -21.25 11.58 8.12
N GLN A 66 -21.67 12.80 8.44
CA GLN A 66 -20.88 14.00 8.18
C GLN A 66 -19.56 13.97 8.96
N LEU A 67 -19.59 13.60 10.24
CA LEU A 67 -18.40 13.47 11.08
C LEU A 67 -17.46 12.37 10.58
N SER A 68 -18.04 11.25 10.15
CA SER A 68 -17.30 10.13 9.55
C SER A 68 -16.57 10.56 8.28
N LEU A 69 -17.24 11.30 7.40
CA LEU A 69 -16.62 11.85 6.18
C LEU A 69 -15.47 12.82 6.50
N GLN A 70 -15.66 13.71 7.48
CA GLN A 70 -14.59 14.62 7.93
C GLN A 70 -13.40 13.84 8.48
N TYR A 71 -13.64 12.81 9.29
CA TYR A 71 -12.59 11.93 9.79
C TYR A 71 -11.83 11.25 8.65
N PHE A 72 -12.52 10.71 7.63
CA PHE A 72 -11.85 10.06 6.50
C PHE A 72 -10.97 11.01 5.70
N VAL A 73 -11.43 12.25 5.45
CA VAL A 73 -10.62 13.26 4.77
C VAL A 73 -9.36 13.58 5.58
N HIS A 74 -9.50 13.85 6.89
CA HIS A 74 -8.36 14.11 7.75
C HIS A 74 -7.38 12.92 7.86
N ALA A 75 -7.90 11.70 7.92
CA ALA A 75 -7.08 10.50 7.94
C ALA A 75 -6.32 10.35 6.62
N GLN A 76 -6.96 10.58 5.48
CA GLN A 76 -6.33 10.55 4.16
C GLN A 76 -5.18 11.57 4.07
N ASP A 77 -5.40 12.82 4.48
CA ASP A 77 -4.36 13.85 4.51
C ASP A 77 -3.20 13.46 5.43
N THR A 78 -3.51 12.90 6.60
CA THR A 78 -2.50 12.44 7.56
C THR A 78 -1.63 11.33 6.96
N TYR A 79 -2.24 10.34 6.31
CA TYR A 79 -1.51 9.26 5.65
C TYR A 79 -0.72 9.73 4.42
N ALA A 80 -1.25 10.69 3.65
CA ALA A 80 -0.53 11.30 2.53
C ALA A 80 0.73 12.03 3.03
N ASN A 81 0.61 12.87 4.06
CA ASN A 81 1.74 13.55 4.69
C ASN A 81 2.76 12.56 5.27
N GLN A 82 2.30 11.46 5.88
CA GLN A 82 3.18 10.43 6.39
C GLN A 82 3.94 9.72 5.26
N ALA A 83 3.28 9.43 4.15
CA ALA A 83 3.91 8.83 2.97
C ALA A 83 4.95 9.76 2.34
N GLU A 84 4.66 11.06 2.23
CA GLU A 84 5.61 12.07 1.74
C GLU A 84 6.84 12.17 2.63
N ASN A 85 6.65 12.21 3.96
CA ASN A 85 7.75 12.25 4.93
C ASN A 85 8.65 11.00 4.81
N LEU A 86 8.05 9.80 4.77
CA LEU A 86 8.81 8.55 4.59
C LEU A 86 9.57 8.53 3.26
N THR A 87 8.98 9.08 2.20
CA THR A 87 9.64 9.20 0.88
C THR A 87 10.83 10.16 0.95
N GLY A 88 10.67 11.31 1.62
CA GLY A 88 11.76 12.25 1.86
C GLY A 88 12.92 11.64 2.66
N GLN A 89 12.61 10.88 3.72
CA GLN A 89 13.61 10.14 4.50
C GLN A 89 14.36 9.10 3.66
N LEU A 90 13.63 8.33 2.84
CA LEU A 90 14.24 7.35 1.94
C LEU A 90 15.18 8.01 0.93
N GLN A 91 14.77 9.13 0.34
CA GLN A 91 15.60 9.88 -0.60
C GLN A 91 16.85 10.46 0.07
N GLN A 92 16.74 10.95 1.30
CA GLN A 92 17.89 11.39 2.09
C GLN A 92 18.86 10.24 2.34
N GLN A 93 18.37 9.09 2.82
CA GLN A 93 19.19 7.90 3.07
C GLN A 93 19.89 7.39 1.80
N GLN A 94 19.19 7.43 0.66
CA GLN A 94 19.78 7.07 -0.63
C GLN A 94 20.92 8.04 -1.02
N SER A 95 20.76 9.34 -0.76
CA SER A 95 21.82 10.33 -1.02
C SER A 95 23.05 10.14 -0.12
N GLU A 96 22.84 9.74 1.15
CA GLU A 96 23.91 9.42 2.09
C GLU A 96 24.69 8.18 1.65
N LEU A 97 23.98 7.14 1.19
CA LEU A 97 24.59 5.92 0.65
C LEU A 97 25.45 6.23 -0.59
N ILE A 98 24.96 7.06 -1.53
CA ILE A 98 25.72 7.48 -2.71
C ILE A 98 26.98 8.24 -2.30
N ARG A 99 26.89 9.14 -1.30
CA ARG A 99 28.07 9.85 -0.78
C ARG A 99 29.09 8.90 -0.17
N ALA A 100 28.65 7.94 0.64
CA ALA A 100 29.53 6.94 1.24
C ALA A 100 30.20 6.04 0.20
N GLN A 101 29.47 5.62 -0.84
CA GLN A 101 30.03 4.88 -1.98
C GLN A 101 31.10 5.69 -2.72
N ASN A 102 30.85 6.97 -2.98
CA ASN A 102 31.83 7.85 -3.61
C ASN A 102 33.08 8.04 -2.73
N GLN A 103 32.92 8.14 -1.40
CA GLN A 103 34.06 8.19 -0.48
C GLN A 103 34.89 6.91 -0.52
N LEU A 104 34.25 5.73 -0.50
CA LEU A 104 34.95 4.45 -0.63
C LEU A 104 35.73 4.38 -1.96
N HIS A 105 35.14 4.86 -3.05
CA HIS A 105 35.80 4.89 -4.35
C HIS A 105 37.06 5.78 -4.34
N VAL A 106 37.00 6.96 -3.71
CA VAL A 106 38.17 7.84 -3.56
C VAL A 106 39.26 7.18 -2.71
N LEU A 107 38.89 6.49 -1.63
CA LEU A 107 39.85 5.78 -0.77
C LEU A 107 40.51 4.60 -1.51
N GLN A 108 39.77 3.89 -2.38
CA GLN A 108 40.30 2.83 -3.22
C GLN A 108 41.27 3.33 -4.30
N GLN A 109 41.12 4.58 -4.75
CA GLN A 109 42.01 5.20 -5.74
C GLN A 109 43.29 5.79 -5.13
N GLN A 110 43.45 5.77 -3.79
CA GLN A 110 44.71 6.21 -3.20
C GLN A 110 45.82 5.24 -3.61
N PRO A 111 46.99 5.76 -4.06
CA PRO A 111 48.09 4.92 -4.50
C PRO A 111 48.45 3.94 -3.39
N GLU A 112 48.61 2.66 -3.76
CA GLU A 112 49.01 1.58 -2.86
C GLU A 112 50.28 1.99 -2.11
N GLN A 113 50.12 2.54 -0.92
CA GLN A 113 51.18 2.51 0.08
C GLN A 113 51.24 1.07 0.57
N ASP A 114 52.44 0.48 0.58
CA ASP A 114 52.67 -0.95 0.85
C ASP A 114 52.03 -1.48 2.14
N GLN A 115 51.62 -0.58 3.06
CA GLN A 115 50.79 -0.92 4.21
C GLN A 115 49.75 0.16 4.51
N PRO A 116 48.44 -0.17 4.55
CA PRO A 116 47.42 0.78 4.98
C PRO A 116 47.67 1.21 6.42
N THR A 117 47.69 2.51 6.67
CA THR A 117 47.88 3.04 8.02
C THR A 117 46.77 2.54 8.96
N PRO A 118 47.03 2.26 10.25
CA PRO A 118 46.00 1.83 11.20
C PRO A 118 44.80 2.79 11.28
N TYR A 119 45.06 4.08 11.09
CA TYR A 119 44.03 5.11 11.03
C TYR A 119 43.09 4.96 9.83
N PHE A 120 43.64 4.66 8.64
CA PHE A 120 42.85 4.37 7.44
C PHE A 120 42.00 3.11 7.62
N VAL A 121 42.55 2.05 8.21
CA VAL A 121 41.80 0.82 8.50
C VAL A 121 40.62 1.10 9.43
N TYR A 122 40.82 1.91 10.48
CA TYR A 122 39.76 2.32 11.39
C TYR A 122 38.66 3.13 10.69
N GLN A 123 39.01 4.10 9.83
CA GLN A 123 38.02 4.86 9.05
C GLN A 123 37.22 3.98 8.10
N MET A 124 37.89 3.05 7.41
CA MET A 124 37.24 2.06 6.54
C MET A 124 36.26 1.19 7.32
N GLN A 125 36.60 0.80 8.55
CA GLN A 125 35.71 0.03 9.40
C GLN A 125 34.48 0.84 9.85
N GLN A 126 34.67 2.09 10.28
CA GLN A 126 33.54 2.97 10.62
C GLN A 126 32.61 3.20 9.43
N ALA A 127 33.16 3.40 8.23
CA ALA A 127 32.37 3.58 7.02
C ALA A 127 31.55 2.31 6.68
N ARG A 128 32.12 1.11 6.89
CA ARG A 128 31.40 -0.16 6.71
C ARG A 128 30.26 -0.32 7.70
N GLU A 129 30.49 -0.02 8.98
CA GLU A 129 29.46 -0.09 10.03
C GLU A 129 28.33 0.91 9.77
N ALA A 130 28.64 2.15 9.39
CA ALA A 130 27.65 3.15 9.01
C ALA A 130 26.81 2.71 7.80
N ASN A 131 27.44 2.18 6.75
CA ASN A 131 26.74 1.64 5.59
C ASN A 131 25.81 0.48 5.94
N GLN A 132 26.22 -0.37 6.89
CA GLN A 132 25.40 -1.49 7.33
C GLN A 132 24.11 -1.02 8.02
N ILE A 133 24.20 -0.01 8.91
CA ILE A 133 23.03 0.58 9.57
C ILE A 133 22.05 1.18 8.53
N VAL A 134 22.58 1.93 7.56
CA VAL A 134 21.77 2.53 6.48
C VAL A 134 21.08 1.47 5.63
N LEU A 135 21.75 0.35 5.34
CA LEU A 135 21.16 -0.78 4.61
C LEU A 135 20.00 -1.44 5.39
N GLU A 136 20.18 -1.65 6.69
CA GLU A 136 19.14 -2.22 7.57
C GLU A 136 17.90 -1.32 7.67
N GLU A 137 18.09 -0.01 7.81
CA GLU A 137 17.01 0.98 7.83
C GLU A 137 16.27 1.07 6.48
N ASN A 138 17.01 1.08 5.37
CA ASN A 138 16.42 1.03 4.03
C ASN A 138 15.56 -0.22 3.84
N TYR A 139 16.04 -1.38 4.30
CA TYR A 139 15.28 -2.62 4.24
C TYR A 139 13.98 -2.54 5.08
N ARG A 140 14.04 -1.94 6.28
CA ARG A 140 12.86 -1.71 7.13
C ARG A 140 11.84 -0.82 6.43
N LEU A 141 12.27 0.33 5.90
CA LEU A 141 11.40 1.28 5.20
C LEU A 141 10.77 0.64 3.95
N LYS A 142 11.55 -0.10 3.16
CA LYS A 142 11.05 -0.83 1.98
C LYS A 142 9.98 -1.85 2.37
N LYS A 143 10.15 -2.55 3.50
CA LYS A 143 9.16 -3.51 4.01
C LYS A 143 7.86 -2.82 4.42
N GLU A 144 7.92 -1.65 5.06
CA GLU A 144 6.71 -0.88 5.41
C GLU A 144 6.02 -0.32 4.16
N LEU A 145 6.77 0.24 3.21
CA LEU A 145 6.21 0.72 1.95
C LEU A 145 5.48 -0.40 1.18
N LYS A 146 6.05 -1.61 1.14
CA LYS A 146 5.44 -2.77 0.48
C LYS A 146 4.09 -3.17 1.11
N LYS A 147 3.87 -2.88 2.40
CA LYS A 147 2.56 -3.08 3.05
C LYS A 147 1.55 -2.00 2.66
N LEU A 148 2.01 -0.77 2.41
CA LEU A 148 1.15 0.36 2.03
C LEU A 148 0.70 0.32 0.56
N ILE A 149 1.57 -0.13 -0.35
CA ILE A 149 1.26 -0.23 -1.80
C ILE A 149 -0.11 -0.89 -2.09
N PRO A 150 -0.45 -2.07 -1.56
CA PRO A 150 -1.75 -2.68 -1.84
C PRO A 150 -2.93 -1.91 -1.24
N LEU A 151 -2.73 -1.10 -0.18
CA LEU A 151 -3.78 -0.23 0.36
C LEU A 151 -4.07 0.93 -0.59
N ILE A 152 -3.02 1.49 -1.19
CA ILE A 152 -3.10 2.55 -2.20
C ILE A 152 -3.68 1.98 -3.51
N GLN A 153 -3.13 0.86 -4.02
CA GLN A 153 -3.59 0.24 -5.28
C GLN A 153 -5.00 -0.34 -5.23
N ARG A 154 -5.49 -0.73 -4.05
CA ARG A 154 -6.90 -1.15 -3.88
C ARG A 154 -7.88 0.01 -4.12
N GLN A 155 -7.42 1.26 -4.06
CA GLN A 155 -8.14 2.40 -4.63
C GLN A 155 -7.97 2.39 -6.15
N LYS A 156 -8.42 1.31 -6.80
CA LYS A 156 -8.33 1.19 -8.26
C LYS A 156 -9.23 2.26 -8.85
N LEU A 157 -8.62 3.28 -9.44
CA LEU A 157 -9.35 4.35 -10.07
C LEU A 157 -10.21 3.78 -11.20
N VAL A 158 -11.51 4.07 -11.19
CA VAL A 158 -12.47 3.67 -12.21
C VAL A 158 -12.56 4.79 -13.23
N LYS A 159 -12.18 4.51 -14.48
CA LYS A 159 -12.22 5.49 -15.58
C LYS A 159 -13.64 5.65 -16.09
N CYS A 160 -14.04 6.87 -16.41
CA CYS A 160 -15.29 7.13 -17.12
C CYS A 160 -15.22 6.61 -18.56
N GLU A 161 -16.30 6.01 -19.06
CA GLU A 161 -16.35 5.53 -20.45
C GLU A 161 -16.57 6.68 -21.45
N PHE A 162 -17.08 7.82 -20.97
CA PHE A 162 -17.45 8.96 -21.79
C PHE A 162 -16.40 10.08 -21.79
N CYS A 163 -15.45 10.07 -20.87
CA CYS A 163 -14.32 11.01 -20.81
C CYS A 163 -13.10 10.41 -20.11
N GLU A 164 -11.96 11.08 -20.11
CA GLU A 164 -10.72 10.52 -19.56
C GLU A 164 -10.59 10.57 -18.02
N LYS A 165 -11.58 11.15 -17.32
CA LYS A 165 -11.54 11.31 -15.87
C LYS A 165 -11.60 9.95 -15.15
N GLN A 166 -10.85 9.86 -14.06
CA GLN A 166 -10.73 8.67 -13.23
C GLN A 166 -11.24 8.96 -11.81
N PHE A 167 -11.84 7.97 -11.15
CA PHE A 167 -12.49 8.14 -9.85
C PHE A 167 -12.06 7.07 -8.87
N THR A 168 -11.87 7.42 -7.60
CA THR A 168 -11.48 6.49 -6.51
C THR A 168 -12.52 5.40 -6.22
N GLY A 169 -13.74 5.49 -6.76
CA GLY A 169 -14.77 4.47 -6.62
C GLY A 169 -15.92 4.60 -7.62
N ALA A 170 -16.67 3.52 -7.78
CA ALA A 170 -17.78 3.43 -8.74
C ALA A 170 -18.93 4.42 -8.44
N GLU A 171 -19.15 4.78 -7.17
CA GLU A 171 -20.18 5.74 -6.78
C GLU A 171 -19.89 7.15 -7.30
N PHE A 172 -18.63 7.60 -7.20
CA PHE A 172 -18.20 8.90 -7.72
C PHE A 172 -18.26 8.94 -9.25
N LEU A 173 -17.89 7.83 -9.90
CA LEU A 173 -18.06 7.68 -11.34
C LEU A 173 -19.55 7.80 -11.74
N ALA A 174 -20.46 7.11 -11.04
CA ALA A 174 -21.89 7.16 -11.33
C ALA A 174 -22.45 8.59 -11.25
N LYS A 175 -22.12 9.33 -10.18
CA LYS A 175 -22.52 10.73 -10.01
C LYS A 175 -21.92 11.64 -11.09
N HIS A 176 -20.69 11.36 -11.51
CA HIS A 176 -20.06 12.10 -12.60
C HIS A 176 -20.78 11.87 -13.93
N VAL A 177 -21.05 10.61 -14.29
CA VAL A 177 -21.77 10.23 -15.51
C VAL A 177 -23.16 10.86 -15.53
N GLU A 178 -23.89 10.81 -14.41
CA GLU A 178 -25.20 11.45 -14.27
C GLU A 178 -25.13 12.96 -14.49
N ARG A 179 -24.14 13.66 -13.93
CA ARG A 179 -24.07 15.14 -14.01
C ARG A 179 -23.48 15.66 -15.32
N ARG A 180 -22.51 14.97 -15.89
CA ARG A 180 -21.72 15.45 -17.05
C ARG A 180 -22.09 14.76 -18.35
N HIS A 181 -22.65 13.56 -18.29
CA HIS A 181 -22.97 12.72 -19.43
C HIS A 181 -24.46 12.33 -19.47
N SER A 182 -25.34 13.05 -18.77
CA SER A 182 -26.79 12.79 -18.72
C SER A 182 -27.45 12.63 -20.11
N GLN A 183 -26.98 13.38 -21.10
CA GLN A 183 -27.51 13.34 -22.47
C GLN A 183 -27.00 12.14 -23.28
N GLN A 184 -25.90 11.51 -22.85
CA GLN A 184 -25.28 10.38 -23.55
C GLN A 184 -25.84 9.03 -23.04
N ILE A 185 -26.54 9.04 -21.90
CA ILE A 185 -27.29 7.91 -21.36
C ILE A 185 -28.63 7.82 -22.10
N THR A 186 -28.59 7.45 -23.38
CA THR A 186 -29.80 7.30 -24.21
C THR A 186 -30.52 5.95 -24.00
N ALA A 187 -29.92 5.04 -23.24
CA ALA A 187 -30.56 3.82 -22.75
C ALA A 187 -30.42 3.76 -21.23
N PRO A 188 -31.46 3.32 -20.49
CA PRO A 188 -31.37 3.14 -19.04
C PRO A 188 -30.19 2.20 -18.74
N PHE A 189 -29.14 2.75 -18.16
CA PHE A 189 -27.93 2.02 -17.79
C PHE A 189 -28.35 0.96 -16.78
N ASN A 190 -28.48 -0.29 -17.24
CA ASN A 190 -28.92 -1.38 -16.41
C ASN A 190 -27.73 -1.80 -15.55
N ASN A 191 -27.58 -1.11 -14.41
CA ASN A 191 -26.45 -1.19 -13.47
C ASN A 191 -26.17 -2.62 -12.91
N LYS A 192 -27.00 -3.60 -13.29
CA LYS A 192 -26.82 -5.02 -12.99
C LYS A 192 -25.70 -5.70 -13.77
N GLN A 193 -25.23 -5.15 -14.90
CA GLN A 193 -24.17 -5.80 -15.69
C GLN A 193 -22.76 -5.58 -15.13
N LEU A 194 -22.48 -4.46 -14.45
CA LEU A 194 -21.16 -4.21 -13.83
C LEU A 194 -20.93 -4.97 -12.52
N LEU A 195 -22.01 -5.41 -11.83
CA LEU A 195 -21.90 -6.24 -10.62
C LEU A 195 -21.94 -7.75 -10.88
N ASN A 196 -22.35 -8.20 -12.07
CA ASN A 196 -22.60 -9.62 -12.35
C ASN A 196 -21.73 -10.20 -13.46
N ASP A 197 -20.61 -9.56 -13.83
CA ASP A 197 -19.71 -10.12 -14.84
C ASP A 197 -19.08 -11.44 -14.32
N PRO A 198 -19.52 -12.63 -14.80
CA PRO A 198 -19.09 -13.91 -14.24
C PRO A 198 -17.61 -14.18 -14.50
N LEU A 199 -17.00 -13.45 -15.46
CA LEU A 199 -15.58 -13.52 -15.76
C LEU A 199 -14.68 -13.05 -14.61
N ILE A 200 -15.19 -12.25 -13.66
CA ILE A 200 -14.39 -11.77 -12.51
C ILE A 200 -14.59 -12.65 -11.26
N SER A 201 -15.66 -13.44 -11.18
CA SER A 201 -15.89 -14.35 -10.05
C SER A 201 -15.10 -15.65 -10.19
N ASP A 202 -15.13 -16.26 -11.37
CA ASP A 202 -14.62 -17.63 -11.55
C ASP A 202 -13.13 -17.62 -11.92
N GLN A 203 -12.64 -16.66 -12.72
CA GLN A 203 -11.20 -16.48 -12.90
C GLN A 203 -10.49 -15.99 -11.64
N LYS A 204 -11.17 -15.27 -10.74
CA LYS A 204 -10.56 -14.79 -9.50
C LYS A 204 -10.43 -15.91 -8.48
N THR A 205 -11.39 -16.82 -8.41
CA THR A 205 -11.28 -18.00 -7.53
C THR A 205 -10.30 -19.03 -8.06
N GLU A 206 -10.27 -19.32 -9.37
CA GLU A 206 -9.23 -20.18 -9.96
C GLU A 206 -7.83 -19.55 -9.87
N ARG A 207 -7.66 -18.26 -10.18
CA ARG A 207 -6.36 -17.59 -10.04
C ARG A 207 -5.90 -17.47 -8.59
N ILE A 208 -6.82 -17.35 -7.63
CA ILE A 208 -6.46 -17.36 -6.20
C ILE A 208 -6.04 -18.77 -5.78
N LEU A 209 -6.71 -19.83 -6.23
CA LEU A 209 -6.34 -21.21 -5.91
C LEU A 209 -5.03 -21.63 -6.60
N ASP A 210 -4.80 -21.18 -7.83
CA ASP A 210 -3.54 -21.38 -8.56
C ASP A 210 -2.40 -20.56 -7.99
N ALA A 211 -2.67 -19.32 -7.56
CA ALA A 211 -1.69 -18.49 -6.86
C ALA A 211 -1.37 -19.06 -5.48
N GLN A 212 -2.34 -19.58 -4.73
CA GLN A 212 -2.11 -20.25 -3.45
C GLN A 212 -1.31 -21.54 -3.62
N SER A 213 -1.61 -22.33 -4.65
CA SER A 213 -0.84 -23.52 -5.00
C SER A 213 0.58 -23.19 -5.46
N SER A 214 0.77 -22.10 -6.21
CA SER A 214 2.09 -21.60 -6.63
C SER A 214 2.90 -21.06 -5.46
N VAL A 215 2.29 -20.31 -4.54
CA VAL A 215 2.94 -19.82 -3.32
C VAL A 215 3.30 -20.98 -2.39
N GLN A 216 2.46 -22.02 -2.28
CA GLN A 216 2.80 -23.22 -1.52
C GLN A 216 3.95 -24.01 -2.13
N LYS A 217 4.03 -24.09 -3.48
CA LYS A 217 5.17 -24.69 -4.18
C LYS A 217 6.45 -23.88 -3.96
N GLN A 218 6.39 -22.56 -4.14
CA GLN A 218 7.52 -21.65 -3.89
C GLN A 218 7.98 -21.71 -2.43
N ASN A 219 7.08 -21.75 -1.45
CA ASN A 219 7.45 -21.88 -0.04
C ASN A 219 8.10 -23.24 0.29
N LYS A 220 7.70 -24.33 -0.38
CA LYS A 220 8.37 -25.64 -0.24
C LYS A 220 9.75 -25.62 -0.90
N GLU A 221 9.91 -24.92 -2.01
CA GLU A 221 11.17 -24.77 -2.73
C GLU A 221 12.16 -23.89 -1.95
N VAL A 222 11.72 -22.74 -1.44
CA VAL A 222 12.53 -21.88 -0.56
C VAL A 222 12.93 -22.61 0.74
N LYS A 223 12.07 -23.47 1.30
CA LYS A 223 12.46 -24.31 2.45
C LYS A 223 13.51 -25.36 2.08
N ARG A 224 13.46 -25.94 0.87
CA ARG A 224 14.48 -26.86 0.36
C ARG A 224 15.79 -26.15 0.06
N GLU A 225 15.73 -24.98 -0.59
CA GLU A 225 16.91 -24.16 -0.89
C GLU A 225 17.56 -23.64 0.39
N ASN A 226 16.80 -23.18 1.39
CA ASN A 226 17.36 -22.77 2.67
C ASN A 226 17.97 -23.95 3.43
N GLY A 227 17.34 -25.13 3.41
CA GLY A 227 17.94 -26.35 3.96
C GLY A 227 19.26 -26.71 3.28
N GLN A 228 19.30 -26.69 1.94
CA GLN A 228 20.53 -26.94 1.16
C GLN A 228 21.58 -25.83 1.35
N ARG A 229 21.17 -24.58 1.54
CA ARG A 229 22.07 -23.44 1.76
C ARG A 229 22.68 -23.48 3.15
N GLU A 230 21.93 -23.87 4.18
CA GLU A 230 22.49 -24.13 5.51
C GLU A 230 23.41 -25.35 5.52
N GLU A 231 23.09 -26.39 4.75
CA GLU A 231 23.96 -27.57 4.62
C GLU A 231 25.25 -27.25 3.84
N ARG A 232 25.18 -26.43 2.78
CA ARG A 232 26.36 -25.89 2.09
C ARG A 232 27.21 -24.97 2.98
N LYS A 233 26.58 -24.16 3.83
CA LYS A 233 27.29 -23.33 4.84
C LYS A 233 28.01 -24.17 5.90
N ARG A 234 27.53 -25.39 6.18
CA ARG A 234 28.21 -26.33 7.09
C ARG A 234 29.35 -27.11 6.42
N VAL A 235 29.24 -27.37 5.11
CA VAL A 235 30.23 -28.17 4.37
C VAL A 235 31.37 -27.31 3.78
N ASN A 236 31.16 -26.01 3.57
CA ASN A 236 32.15 -25.15 2.92
C ASN A 236 32.51 -23.90 3.74
N VAL A 237 33.33 -24.09 4.77
CA VAL A 237 34.00 -23.01 5.53
C VAL A 237 35.39 -22.71 4.93
N HIS A 238 35.68 -23.19 3.71
CA HIS A 238 36.86 -22.78 2.98
C HIS A 238 36.56 -21.57 2.09
N ALA A 239 37.15 -20.44 2.49
CA ALA A 239 37.39 -19.19 1.76
C ALA A 239 36.58 -19.02 0.45
N VAL A 240 35.40 -18.42 0.56
CA VAL A 240 34.74 -17.82 -0.60
C VAL A 240 35.50 -16.54 -0.93
N ASP A 241 35.93 -16.43 -2.19
CA ASP A 241 36.66 -15.27 -2.71
C ASP A 241 35.78 -14.02 -2.60
N PRO A 242 36.20 -12.96 -1.88
CA PRO A 242 35.43 -11.74 -1.71
C PRO A 242 35.00 -11.06 -3.03
N ALA A 243 35.69 -11.34 -4.13
CA ALA A 243 35.36 -10.79 -5.45
C ALA A 243 34.03 -11.33 -6.00
N GLU A 244 33.71 -12.61 -5.80
CA GLU A 244 32.46 -13.21 -6.30
C GLU A 244 31.23 -12.71 -5.52
N LEU A 245 31.38 -12.28 -4.26
CA LEU A 245 30.27 -11.73 -3.48
C LEU A 245 29.90 -10.29 -3.87
N GLN A 246 30.82 -9.54 -4.49
CA GLN A 246 30.55 -8.16 -4.91
C GLN A 246 29.68 -8.11 -6.15
N ASP A 247 29.92 -8.96 -7.15
CA ASP A 247 29.20 -8.91 -8.43
C ASP A 247 27.69 -9.25 -8.28
N ASP A 248 27.35 -10.21 -7.41
CA ASP A 248 25.94 -10.55 -7.10
C ASP A 248 25.20 -9.39 -6.40
N LEU A 249 25.88 -8.63 -5.54
CA LEU A 249 25.30 -7.49 -4.83
C LEU A 249 25.06 -6.28 -5.75
N PHE A 250 25.92 -6.06 -6.75
CA PHE A 250 25.73 -4.99 -7.73
C PHE A 250 24.61 -5.29 -8.73
N ALA A 251 24.46 -6.54 -9.16
CA ALA A 251 23.36 -6.95 -10.04
C ALA A 251 21.97 -6.74 -9.38
N ASP A 252 21.87 -7.00 -8.07
CA ASP A 252 20.65 -6.73 -7.30
C ASP A 252 20.39 -5.22 -7.13
N TYR A 253 21.43 -4.38 -7.05
CA TYR A 253 21.29 -2.94 -6.92
C TYR A 253 20.70 -2.29 -8.19
N ASP A 254 21.20 -2.65 -9.37
CA ASP A 254 20.71 -2.11 -10.65
C ASP A 254 19.26 -2.49 -10.91
N LYS A 255 18.88 -3.72 -10.55
CA LYS A 255 17.49 -4.19 -10.63
C LYS A 255 16.58 -3.37 -9.71
N ILE A 256 17.03 -3.06 -8.48
CA ILE A 256 16.27 -2.25 -7.52
C ILE A 256 16.12 -0.79 -8.00
N GLN A 257 17.17 -0.21 -8.59
CA GLN A 257 17.12 1.12 -9.23
C GLN A 257 16.08 1.16 -10.36
N GLN A 258 16.03 0.13 -11.20
CA GLN A 258 15.03 0.01 -12.26
C GLN A 258 13.60 -0.08 -11.71
N GLU A 259 13.36 -0.91 -10.69
CA GLU A 259 12.03 -1.03 -10.05
C GLU A 259 11.58 0.29 -9.41
N PHE A 260 12.50 1.02 -8.79
CA PHE A 260 12.20 2.33 -8.18
C PHE A 260 11.85 3.39 -9.23
N MET A 261 12.60 3.45 -10.35
CA MET A 261 12.31 4.37 -11.45
C MET A 261 10.95 4.09 -12.09
N GLN A 262 10.55 2.82 -12.21
CA GLN A 262 9.22 2.44 -12.70
C GLN A 262 8.11 2.87 -11.74
N LEU A 263 8.28 2.63 -10.43
CA LEU A 263 7.31 3.07 -9.41
C LEU A 263 7.14 4.59 -9.40
N LYS A 264 8.25 5.34 -9.51
CA LYS A 264 8.21 6.80 -9.58
C LYS A 264 7.44 7.28 -10.81
N ALA A 265 7.71 6.71 -11.99
CA ALA A 265 6.98 7.04 -13.22
C ALA A 265 5.47 6.79 -13.08
N MET A 266 5.06 5.69 -12.44
CA MET A 266 3.63 5.40 -12.20
C MET A 266 2.96 6.43 -11.27
N VAL A 267 3.68 6.94 -10.26
CA VAL A 267 3.17 7.99 -9.34
C VAL A 267 3.08 9.34 -10.05
N ASP A 268 4.10 9.68 -10.86
CA ASP A 268 4.12 10.91 -11.64
C ASP A 268 3.00 10.92 -12.71
N GLU A 269 2.73 9.78 -13.37
CA GLU A 269 1.59 9.64 -14.30
C GLU A 269 0.23 9.74 -13.59
N ALA A 270 0.09 9.14 -12.40
CA ALA A 270 -1.15 9.22 -11.62
C ALA A 270 -1.46 10.65 -11.18
N SER A 271 -0.44 11.42 -10.80
CA SER A 271 -0.57 12.83 -10.38
C SER A 271 -0.80 13.79 -11.55
N ALA A 272 -0.17 13.55 -12.71
CA ALA A 272 -0.40 14.35 -13.92
C ALA A 272 -1.82 14.18 -14.49
N GLY A 273 -2.44 13.02 -14.27
CA GLY A 273 -3.81 12.72 -14.70
C GLY A 273 -4.91 13.49 -13.95
N GLU A 274 -4.61 14.14 -12.81
CA GLU A 274 -5.59 14.91 -12.03
C GLU A 274 -5.72 16.39 -12.47
N ILE A 275 -4.86 16.89 -13.38
CA ILE A 275 -4.81 18.31 -13.77
C ILE A 275 -5.61 18.61 -15.08
N MET A 276 -6.35 17.65 -15.64
CA MET A 276 -7.29 17.86 -16.78
C MET A 276 -8.74 17.46 -16.47
#